data_AF-G0MDX1-F1
#
_entry.id   AF-G0MDX1-F1
#
_cell.length_a   1.000
_cell.length_b   1.000
_cell.length_c   1.000
_cell.angle_alpha   90.00
_cell.angle_beta   90.00
_cell.angle_gamma   90.00
#
_symmetry.space_group_name_H-M   'P 1'
#
loop_
_entity.id
_entity.type
_entity.pdbx_description
1 polymer ?
#
loop_
_entity_poly.entity_id
_entity_poly.type
_entity_poly.pdbx_seq_one_letter_code
_entity_poly.pdbx_strand_id
1 'polypeptide(L)'
;MTSTKDEVLRITADEYWQDIKDDYVRQVIMKESGEFYPSNNPGPETPDGKVNFECHCVGHLVASPCGYEFREAISCQKSANEKEIEEGACGKELLSFMECVTRTQCFAAGPNEEK
;
A
#
# COMPACT_ATOMS: atom_id res chain seq x y z
N MET A 1 -17.98 28.10 29.23
CA MET A 1 -18.14 26.74 28.69
C MET A 1 -16.93 26.44 27.81
N THR A 2 -15.87 25.89 28.37
CA THR A 2 -14.68 25.43 27.63
C THR A 2 -14.98 24.05 27.05
N SER A 3 -14.76 23.86 25.75
CA SER A 3 -15.03 22.57 25.07
C SER A 3 -14.06 21.50 25.58
N THR A 4 -14.59 20.48 26.25
CA THR A 4 -13.87 19.36 26.88
C THR A 4 -13.71 18.16 25.93
N LYS A 5 -13.21 18.39 24.72
CA LYS A 5 -13.10 17.32 23.69
C LYS A 5 -11.75 16.64 23.63
N ASP A 6 -10.73 17.22 24.26
CA ASP A 6 -9.36 16.73 24.15
C ASP A 6 -9.01 15.90 25.38
N GLU A 7 -8.70 14.63 25.15
CA GLU A 7 -8.16 13.71 26.15
C GLU A 7 -6.68 13.46 25.83
N VAL A 8 -5.79 13.67 26.81
CA VAL A 8 -4.35 13.42 26.66
C VAL A 8 -4.01 12.11 27.34
N LEU A 9 -3.84 11.06 26.54
CA LEU A 9 -3.37 9.76 27.00
C LEU A 9 -1.83 9.77 27.10
N ARG A 10 -1.29 9.23 28.19
CA ARG A 10 0.16 9.11 28.42
C ARG A 10 0.50 7.65 28.71
N ILE A 11 1.65 7.21 28.19
CA ILE A 11 2.22 5.89 28.44
C ILE A 11 3.70 6.05 28.77
N THR A 12 4.22 5.22 29.67
CA THR A 12 5.65 5.19 29.98
C THR A 12 6.43 4.49 28.87
N ALA A 13 7.74 4.74 28.82
CA ALA A 13 8.62 4.03 27.87
C ALA A 13 8.60 2.52 28.11
N ASP A 14 8.58 2.07 29.36
CA ASP A 14 8.55 0.65 29.71
C ASP A 14 7.23 0.00 29.29
N GLU A 15 6.10 0.68 29.44
CA GLU A 15 4.80 0.19 28.98
C GLU A 15 4.70 0.13 27.46
N TYR A 16 5.35 1.04 26.72
CA TYR A 16 5.37 1.03 25.25
C TYR A 16 6.00 -0.25 24.67
N TRP A 17 7.00 -0.80 25.36
CA TRP A 17 7.70 -2.01 24.93
C TRP A 17 7.05 -3.31 25.41
N GLN A 18 5.97 -3.24 26.19
CA GLN A 18 5.23 -4.42 26.63
C GLN A 18 4.17 -4.84 25.62
N ASP A 19 3.72 -6.09 25.73
CA ASP A 19 2.59 -6.59 24.95
C ASP A 19 1.32 -5.75 25.18
N ILE A 20 0.54 -5.57 24.11
CA ILE A 20 -0.74 -4.89 24.19
C ILE A 20 -1.71 -5.73 25.03
N LYS A 21 -2.19 -5.14 26.13
CA LYS A 21 -3.12 -5.78 27.09
C LYS A 21 -4.59 -5.44 26.85
N ASP A 22 -4.89 -4.57 25.90
CA ASP A 22 -6.24 -4.15 25.59
C ASP A 22 -7.07 -5.31 25.01
N ASP A 23 -8.21 -5.61 25.64
CA ASP A 23 -9.06 -6.74 25.27
C ASP A 23 -9.67 -6.58 23.87
N TYR A 24 -9.98 -5.34 23.46
CA TYR A 24 -10.47 -5.07 22.11
C TYR A 24 -9.36 -5.29 21.08
N VAL A 25 -8.14 -4.79 21.33
CA VAL A 25 -7.00 -5.00 20.43
C VAL A 25 -6.65 -6.48 20.32
N ARG A 26 -6.69 -7.23 21.42
CA ARG A 26 -6.50 -8.69 21.40
C ARG A 26 -7.56 -9.40 20.56
N GLN A 27 -8.83 -9.03 20.71
CA GLN A 27 -9.90 -9.55 19.86
C GLN A 27 -9.67 -9.22 18.39
N VAL A 28 -9.18 -8.02 18.08
CA VAL A 28 -8.90 -7.62 16.70
C VAL A 28 -7.77 -8.46 16.10
N ILE A 29 -6.68 -8.69 16.85
CA ILE A 29 -5.54 -9.49 16.39
C ILE A 29 -5.91 -10.97 16.19
N MET A 30 -6.79 -11.51 17.04
CA MET A 30 -7.18 -12.93 17.00
C MET A 30 -8.26 -13.27 15.97
N LYS A 31 -8.91 -12.26 15.39
CA LYS A 31 -9.94 -12.48 14.37
C LYS A 31 -9.34 -12.92 13.05
N GLU A 32 -10.03 -13.81 12.35
CA GLU A 32 -9.63 -14.25 11.02
C GLU A 32 -9.72 -13.08 10.02
N SER A 33 -8.81 -13.04 9.05
CA SER A 33 -8.79 -11.98 8.04
C SER A 33 -10.11 -11.87 7.28
N GLY A 34 -10.85 -12.98 7.10
CA GLY A 34 -12.17 -13.00 6.48
C GLY A 34 -13.28 -12.29 7.26
N GLU A 35 -13.10 -11.99 8.55
CA GLU A 35 -14.04 -11.19 9.33
C GLU A 35 -13.86 -9.67 9.13
N PHE A 36 -12.65 -9.22 8.79
CA PHE A 36 -12.35 -7.81 8.51
C PHE A 36 -12.43 -7.48 7.04
N TYR A 37 -11.91 -8.38 6.21
CA TYR A 37 -11.90 -8.27 4.77
C TYR A 37 -13.05 -9.15 4.28
N PRO A 38 -14.16 -8.58 3.79
CA PRO A 38 -15.19 -9.39 3.16
C PRO A 38 -14.51 -10.26 2.10
N SER A 39 -14.90 -11.53 1.98
CA SER A 39 -14.28 -12.52 1.10
C SER A 39 -14.19 -12.11 -0.39
N ASN A 40 -14.83 -11.00 -0.75
CA ASN A 40 -14.49 -10.22 -1.93
C ASN A 40 -13.15 -9.48 -1.73
N ASN A 41 -12.04 -10.20 -1.82
CA ASN A 41 -10.85 -9.59 -2.41
C ASN A 41 -11.27 -9.20 -3.83
N PRO A 42 -11.45 -7.90 -4.16
CA PRO A 42 -12.12 -7.50 -5.41
C PRO A 42 -11.32 -7.89 -6.66
N GLY A 43 -10.11 -8.44 -6.47
CA GLY A 43 -9.20 -8.79 -7.53
C GLY A 43 -8.41 -7.57 -7.99
N PRO A 44 -7.54 -7.75 -9.00
CA PRO A 44 -6.72 -6.68 -9.54
C PRO A 44 -7.52 -5.66 -10.37
N GLU A 45 -8.80 -5.91 -10.64
CA GLU A 45 -9.64 -5.07 -11.49
C GLU A 45 -10.90 -4.64 -10.75
N THR A 46 -11.29 -3.39 -10.94
CA THR A 46 -12.55 -2.84 -10.45
C THR A 46 -13.71 -3.30 -11.35
N PRO A 47 -14.97 -3.20 -10.90
CA PRO A 47 -16.14 -3.55 -11.72
C PRO A 47 -16.26 -2.74 -13.03
N ASP A 48 -15.66 -1.55 -13.10
CA ASP A 48 -15.57 -0.74 -14.32
C ASP A 48 -14.36 -1.08 -15.22
N GLY A 49 -13.63 -2.16 -14.91
CA GLY A 49 -12.53 -2.69 -15.73
C GLY A 49 -11.20 -1.93 -15.58
N LYS A 50 -11.11 -1.00 -14.63
CA LYS A 50 -9.85 -0.30 -14.31
C LYS A 50 -9.02 -1.11 -13.33
N VAL A 51 -7.79 -0.69 -13.09
CA VAL A 51 -6.94 -1.31 -12.09
C VAL A 51 -7.46 -0.98 -10.69
N ASN A 52 -7.58 -2.01 -9.86
CA ASN A 52 -7.90 -1.88 -8.45
C ASN A 52 -6.62 -1.63 -7.63
N PHE A 53 -6.31 -0.36 -7.38
CA PHE A 53 -5.14 0.03 -6.56
C PHE A 53 -5.30 -0.22 -5.05
N GLU A 54 -6.52 -0.53 -4.60
CA GLU A 54 -6.79 -0.95 -3.22
C GLU A 54 -6.57 -2.46 -3.03
N CYS A 55 -6.25 -3.20 -4.11
CA CYS A 55 -5.93 -4.60 -4.01
C CYS A 55 -4.64 -4.79 -3.19
N HIS A 56 -4.72 -5.59 -2.12
CA HIS A 56 -3.60 -5.87 -1.23
C HIS A 56 -2.32 -6.33 -1.95
N CYS A 57 -2.44 -7.00 -3.11
CA CYS A 57 -1.32 -7.45 -3.94
C CYS A 57 -0.41 -6.30 -4.38
N VAL A 58 -0.96 -5.10 -4.58
CA VAL A 58 -0.23 -3.91 -5.05
C VAL A 58 -0.15 -2.82 -3.99
N GLY A 59 -0.78 -3.01 -2.83
CA GLY A 59 -0.85 -1.98 -1.78
C GLY A 59 0.53 -1.46 -1.35
N HIS A 60 1.53 -2.33 -1.25
CA HIS A 60 2.91 -1.94 -0.90
C HIS A 60 3.59 -1.08 -1.98
N LEU A 61 3.22 -1.24 -3.26
CA LEU A 61 3.73 -0.41 -4.37
C LEU A 61 3.01 0.93 -4.40
N VAL A 62 1.68 0.91 -4.24
CA VAL A 62 0.80 2.10 -4.26
C VAL A 62 1.09 3.04 -3.08
N ALA A 63 1.40 2.48 -1.91
CA ALA A 63 1.73 3.21 -0.69
C ALA A 63 3.23 3.55 -0.57
N SER A 64 4.05 3.21 -1.58
CA SER A 64 5.46 3.59 -1.60
C SER A 64 5.65 5.08 -1.94
N PRO A 65 6.83 5.66 -1.66
CA PRO A 65 7.20 6.99 -2.15
C PRO A 65 7.11 7.16 -3.69
N CYS A 66 7.16 6.06 -4.45
CA CYS A 66 7.01 6.03 -5.91
C CYS A 66 5.61 5.57 -6.37
N GLY A 67 4.63 5.56 -5.46
CA GLY A 67 3.30 5.06 -5.73
C GLY A 67 2.52 5.87 -6.75
N TYR A 68 2.84 7.16 -6.93
CA TYR A 68 2.23 7.99 -7.97
C TYR A 68 2.63 7.53 -9.36
N GLU A 69 3.93 7.42 -9.62
CA GLU A 69 4.48 6.97 -10.91
C GLU A 69 4.05 5.54 -11.22
N PHE A 70 3.96 4.68 -10.19
CA PHE A 70 3.41 3.33 -10.34
C PHE A 70 1.97 3.33 -10.86
N ARG A 71 1.09 4.17 -10.28
CA ARG A 71 -0.31 4.26 -10.71
C ARG A 71 -0.44 4.74 -12.15
N GLU A 72 0.38 5.70 -12.58
CA GLU A 72 0.38 6.20 -13.96
C GLU A 72 0.82 5.10 -14.94
N ALA A 73 1.91 4.40 -14.65
CA ALA A 73 2.44 3.33 -15.50
C ALA A 73 1.42 2.19 -15.70
N ILE A 74 0.85 1.70 -14.59
CA ILE A 74 -0.09 0.58 -14.62
C ILE A 74 -1.44 0.99 -15.23
N SER A 75 -1.91 2.21 -14.98
CA SER A 75 -3.15 2.71 -15.61
C SER A 75 -2.98 2.84 -17.12
N CYS A 76 -1.85 3.36 -17.58
CA CYS A 76 -1.53 3.43 -19.00
C CYS A 76 -1.51 2.03 -19.62
N GLN A 77 -0.76 1.10 -19.03
CA GLN A 77 -0.62 -0.26 -19.56
C GLN A 77 -1.97 -1.00 -19.63
N LYS A 78 -2.86 -0.80 -18.65
CA LYS A 78 -4.21 -1.39 -18.67
C LYS A 78 -5.09 -0.81 -19.78
N SER A 79 -4.90 0.46 -20.13
CA SER A 79 -5.67 1.13 -21.17
C SER A 79 -5.17 0.83 -22.59
N ALA A 80 -3.89 0.48 -22.74
CA ALA A 80 -3.28 0.14 -24.01
C ALA A 80 -3.57 -1.32 -24.40
N ASN A 81 -3.71 -1.57 -25.70
CA ASN A 81 -3.74 -2.95 -26.20
C ASN A 81 -2.31 -3.50 -26.41
N GLU A 82 -2.20 -4.82 -26.59
CA GLU A 82 -0.92 -5.52 -26.70
C GLU A 82 -0.03 -4.96 -27.82
N LYS A 83 -0.61 -4.64 -28.99
CA LYS A 83 0.12 -4.06 -30.12
C LYS A 83 0.67 -2.67 -29.80
N GLU A 84 -0.12 -1.83 -29.12
CA GLU A 84 0.33 -0.50 -28.70
C GLU A 84 1.51 -0.58 -27.73
N ILE A 85 1.49 -1.55 -26.81
CA ILE A 85 2.60 -1.80 -25.88
C ILE A 85 3.85 -2.26 -26.63
N GLU A 86 3.71 -3.18 -27.59
CA GLU A 86 4.82 -3.62 -28.46
C GLU A 86 5.43 -2.46 -29.27
N GLU A 87 4.60 -1.51 -29.68
CA GLU A 87 5.00 -0.28 -30.37
C GLU A 87 5.57 0.80 -29.41
N GLY A 88 5.61 0.53 -28.11
CA GLY A 88 6.25 1.37 -27.09
C GLY A 88 5.32 2.31 -26.33
N ALA A 89 3.99 2.11 -26.40
CA ALA A 89 3.05 2.83 -25.55
C ALA A 89 3.39 2.63 -24.07
N CYS A 90 3.13 3.66 -23.26
CA CYS A 90 3.35 3.67 -21.80
C CYS A 90 4.82 3.59 -21.35
N GLY A 91 5.78 3.62 -22.28
CA GLY A 91 7.20 3.55 -21.95
C GLY A 91 7.67 4.72 -21.09
N LYS A 92 7.11 5.92 -21.30
CA LYS A 92 7.45 7.12 -20.52
C LYS A 92 7.04 6.98 -19.05
N GLU A 93 5.83 6.49 -18.81
CA GLU A 93 5.27 6.31 -17.48
C GLU A 93 6.05 5.22 -16.73
N LEU A 94 6.39 4.12 -17.41
CA LEU A 94 7.24 3.07 -16.84
C LEU A 94 8.65 3.58 -16.50
N LEU A 95 9.28 4.34 -17.40
CA LEU A 95 10.58 4.97 -17.16
C LEU A 95 10.52 5.91 -15.95
N SER A 96 9.47 6.72 -15.84
CA SER A 96 9.28 7.64 -14.71
C SER A 96 9.21 6.89 -13.37
N PHE A 97 8.52 5.73 -13.35
CA PHE A 97 8.49 4.87 -12.17
C PHE A 97 9.88 4.30 -11.85
N MET A 98 10.59 3.76 -12.84
CA MET A 98 11.94 3.22 -12.66
C MET A 98 12.94 4.28 -12.18
N GLU A 99 12.85 5.51 -12.70
CA GLU A 99 13.66 6.64 -12.26
C GLU A 99 13.37 7.00 -10.80
N CYS A 100 12.09 7.02 -10.39
CA CYS A 100 11.74 7.24 -8.99
C CYS A 100 12.33 6.16 -8.07
N VAL A 101 12.14 4.88 -8.43
CA VAL A 101 12.66 3.74 -7.66
C VAL A 101 14.17 3.84 -7.50
N THR A 102 14.88 4.11 -8.59
CA THR A 102 16.34 4.24 -8.58
C THR A 102 16.81 5.43 -7.74
N ARG A 103 16.17 6.59 -7.90
CA ARG A 103 16.51 7.82 -7.18
C ARG A 103 16.28 7.71 -5.67
N THR A 104 15.18 7.08 -5.27
CA THR A 104 14.78 6.98 -3.87
C THR A 104 15.30 5.72 -3.19
N GLN A 105 15.85 4.78 -3.97
CA GLN A 105 16.18 3.43 -3.51
C GLN A 105 14.98 2.74 -2.85
N CYS A 106 13.76 3.07 -3.27
CA CYS A 106 12.58 2.33 -2.85
C CYS A 106 12.74 0.86 -3.19
N PHE A 107 12.28 -0.02 -2.30
CA PHE A 107 12.38 -1.48 -2.43
C PHE A 107 13.82 -2.04 -2.39
N ALA A 108 14.84 -1.23 -2.13
CA ALA A 108 16.16 -1.75 -1.81
C ALA A 108 16.11 -2.51 -0.47
N ALA A 109 16.83 -3.63 -0.41
CA ALA A 109 17.04 -4.38 0.83
C ALA A 109 17.67 -3.46 1.88
N GLY A 110 17.22 -3.56 3.13
CA GLY A 110 17.74 -2.72 4.21
C GLY A 110 19.24 -2.94 4.45
N PRO A 111 19.95 -2.02 5.11
CA PRO A 111 21.40 -2.13 5.34
C PRO A 111 21.83 -3.34 6.19
N ASN A 112 20.88 -4.09 6.78
CA ASN A 112 21.13 -5.31 7.55
C ASN A 112 20.60 -6.59 6.88
N GLU A 113 20.17 -6.52 5.62
CA GLU A 113 19.85 -7.70 4.82
C GLU A 113 21.07 -8.05 3.95
N GLU A 114 22.17 -8.42 4.62
CA GLU A 114 23.25 -9.17 3.95
C GLU A 114 22.69 -10.54 3.55
N LYS A 115 22.79 -10.85 2.25
CA LYS A 115 22.55 -12.18 1.70
C LYS A 115 23.58 -13.19 2.18
#